data_AF-A0A1G8PT89-F1
#
_entry.id   AF-A0A1G8PT89-F1
#
_cell.length_a   1.000
_cell.length_b   1.000
_cell.length_c   1.000
_cell.angle_alpha   90.00
_cell.angle_beta   90.00
_cell.angle_gamma   90.00
#
_symmetry.space_group_name_H-M   'P 1'
#
loop_
_entity.id
_entity.type
_entity.pdbx_description
1 polymer ?
#
loop_
_entity_poly.entity_id
_entity_poly.type
_entity_poly.pdbx_seq_one_letter_code
_entity_poly.pdbx_strand_id
1 'polypeptide(L)'
;MKIRLTFAFLILGLVLAFLGGKGLVTSIMPAKDLYDPEVDWTKLRNGQRVCADVDFVIEPFEITSNDSGQDVSAIYTFPDLKVDSDDNIYIAHYMGILVNSEDFSKYNRMVDASWDWWDGKGELGSAGTDSFDGYLRKMDKKEKEFIHDYLKDWYSESEIEEMVVPYVMMRNQTMLANVLMFVGGIVLTLVGALFGFLFFIKKGGN
;
A
#
# COMPACT_ATOMS: atom_id res chain seq x y z
N MET A 1 33.19 8.77 -18.76
CA MET A 1 31.89 8.13 -19.12
C MET A 1 31.76 6.71 -18.57
N LYS A 2 32.74 5.81 -18.80
CA LYS A 2 32.66 4.38 -18.44
C LYS A 2 32.50 4.09 -16.93
N ILE A 3 33.23 4.76 -16.05
CA ILE A 3 33.09 4.62 -14.59
C ILE A 3 31.70 5.03 -14.08
N ARG A 4 31.12 6.12 -14.60
CA ARG A 4 29.79 6.58 -14.20
C ARG A 4 28.71 5.56 -14.56
N LEU A 5 28.86 4.93 -15.72
CA LEU A 5 27.96 3.86 -16.18
C LEU A 5 28.08 2.60 -15.30
N THR A 6 29.30 2.22 -14.91
CA THR A 6 29.54 1.12 -13.95
C THR A 6 28.84 1.37 -12.61
N PHE A 7 29.00 2.57 -12.05
CA PHE A 7 28.31 2.94 -10.80
C PHE A 7 26.79 2.99 -10.96
N ALA A 8 26.28 3.47 -12.09
CA ALA A 8 24.84 3.47 -12.37
C ALA A 8 24.26 2.06 -12.37
N PHE A 9 24.93 1.09 -13.04
CA PHE A 9 24.49 -0.31 -13.04
C PHE A 9 24.55 -0.97 -11.66
N LEU A 10 25.60 -0.69 -10.88
CA LEU A 10 25.73 -1.21 -9.52
C LEU A 10 24.64 -0.66 -8.60
N ILE A 11 24.42 0.65 -8.60
CA ILE A 11 23.42 1.28 -7.73
C ILE A 11 22.01 0.82 -8.13
N LEU A 12 21.67 0.87 -9.42
CA LEU A 12 20.37 0.43 -9.89
C LEU A 12 20.13 -1.05 -9.61
N GLY A 13 21.14 -1.90 -9.84
CA GLY A 13 21.06 -3.33 -9.56
C GLY A 13 20.82 -3.63 -8.08
N LEU A 14 21.55 -2.96 -7.19
CA LEU A 14 21.38 -3.10 -5.74
C LEU A 14 20.01 -2.63 -5.27
N VAL A 15 19.50 -1.51 -5.79
CA VAL A 15 18.17 -1.00 -5.46
C VAL A 15 17.08 -1.98 -5.90
N LEU A 16 17.15 -2.49 -7.14
CA LEU A 16 16.17 -3.47 -7.64
C LEU A 16 16.22 -4.79 -6.88
N ALA A 17 17.42 -5.28 -6.57
CA ALA A 17 17.59 -6.49 -5.76
C ALA A 17 17.05 -6.29 -4.33
N PHE A 18 17.29 -5.13 -3.72
CA PHE A 18 16.76 -4.83 -2.39
C PHE A 18 15.23 -4.76 -2.38
N LEU A 19 14.64 -4.03 -3.34
CA LEU A 19 13.18 -3.88 -3.44
C LEU A 19 12.49 -5.21 -3.76
N GLY A 20 12.98 -5.95 -4.76
CA GLY A 20 12.46 -7.27 -5.12
C GLY A 20 12.60 -8.28 -3.98
N GLY A 21 13.76 -8.29 -3.31
CA GLY A 21 14.00 -9.16 -2.15
C GLY A 21 13.05 -8.89 -0.99
N LYS A 22 12.80 -7.61 -0.68
CA LYS A 22 11.80 -7.21 0.32
C LYS A 22 10.40 -7.70 -0.07
N GLY A 23 9.98 -7.50 -1.32
CA GLY A 23 8.69 -7.98 -1.82
C GLY A 23 8.53 -9.50 -1.71
N LEU A 24 9.59 -10.27 -1.99
CA LEU A 24 9.59 -11.72 -1.83
C LEU A 24 9.41 -12.15 -0.37
N VAL A 25 10.15 -11.53 0.55
CA VAL A 25 10.04 -11.82 2.00
C VAL A 25 8.62 -11.52 2.48
N THR A 26 8.04 -10.39 2.09
CA THR A 26 6.66 -10.06 2.45
C THR A 26 5.66 -11.06 1.87
N SER A 27 5.88 -11.55 0.64
CA SER A 27 4.97 -12.51 -0.03
C SER A 27 4.89 -13.87 0.67
N ILE A 28 5.94 -14.28 1.39
CA ILE A 28 5.97 -15.58 2.11
C ILE A 28 5.58 -15.46 3.58
N MET A 29 5.49 -14.24 4.13
CA MET A 29 5.00 -14.06 5.49
C MET A 29 3.52 -14.43 5.57
N PRO A 30 3.05 -14.99 6.70
CA PRO A 30 1.63 -15.21 6.91
C PRO A 30 0.89 -13.86 6.85
N ALA A 31 -0.18 -13.81 6.08
CA ALA A 31 -1.05 -12.64 6.03
C ALA A 31 -1.90 -12.60 7.31
N LYS A 32 -2.04 -11.41 7.90
CA LYS A 32 -3.03 -11.15 8.94
C LYS A 32 -4.33 -10.73 8.28
N ASP A 33 -5.40 -11.48 8.51
CA ASP A 33 -6.75 -11.14 8.02
C ASP A 33 -7.27 -9.96 8.82
N LEU A 34 -7.64 -8.84 8.19
CA LEU A 34 -8.12 -7.65 8.90
C LEU A 34 -9.56 -7.78 9.41
N TYR A 35 -10.34 -8.74 8.92
CA TYR A 35 -11.69 -9.03 9.40
C TYR A 35 -11.72 -10.02 10.57
N ASP A 36 -10.59 -10.63 10.93
CA ASP A 36 -10.52 -11.49 12.12
C ASP A 36 -10.77 -10.65 13.40
N PRO A 37 -11.77 -11.00 14.24
CA PRO A 37 -12.11 -10.24 15.44
C PRO A 37 -10.97 -10.17 16.47
N GLU A 38 -9.98 -11.07 16.41
CA GLU A 38 -8.80 -11.05 17.28
C GLU A 38 -7.72 -10.06 16.80
N VAL A 39 -7.91 -9.42 15.65
CA VAL A 39 -6.97 -8.43 15.13
C VAL A 39 -7.03 -7.15 15.94
N ASP A 40 -5.99 -6.93 16.72
CA ASP A 40 -5.70 -5.62 17.27
C ASP A 40 -5.08 -4.71 16.20
N TRP A 41 -5.87 -3.74 15.73
CA TRP A 41 -5.49 -2.74 14.71
C TRP A 41 -4.40 -1.78 15.20
N THR A 42 -4.33 -1.51 16.51
CA THR A 42 -3.31 -0.64 17.12
C THR A 42 -1.92 -1.27 17.13
N LYS A 43 -1.86 -2.61 17.07
CA LYS A 43 -0.61 -3.40 17.06
C LYS A 43 -0.09 -3.70 15.65
N LEU A 44 -0.75 -3.19 14.61
CA LEU A 44 -0.30 -3.34 13.23
C LEU A 44 1.06 -2.66 12.98
N ARG A 45 1.82 -3.19 12.03
CA ARG A 45 3.21 -2.77 11.78
C ARG A 45 3.49 -2.50 10.31
N ASN A 46 4.38 -1.54 10.07
CA ASN A 46 4.92 -1.28 8.74
C ASN A 46 5.58 -2.54 8.14
N GLY A 47 5.24 -2.86 6.89
CA GLY A 47 5.70 -4.02 6.14
C GLY A 47 4.98 -5.34 6.46
N GLN A 48 4.02 -5.33 7.39
CA GLN A 48 3.22 -6.51 7.72
C GLN A 48 2.32 -6.89 6.55
N ARG A 49 2.32 -8.17 6.17
CA ARG A 49 1.39 -8.69 5.17
C ARG A 49 -0.01 -8.78 5.76
N VAL A 50 -1.00 -8.30 5.03
CA VAL A 50 -2.41 -8.32 5.40
C VAL A 50 -3.27 -8.82 4.26
N CYS A 51 -4.39 -9.43 4.59
CA CYS A 51 -5.46 -9.74 3.65
C CYS A 51 -6.79 -9.23 4.18
N ALA A 52 -7.72 -8.92 3.27
CA ALA A 52 -9.06 -8.46 3.60
C ALA A 52 -9.97 -8.66 2.38
N ASP A 53 -11.21 -9.09 2.59
CA ASP A 53 -12.23 -9.09 1.56
C ASP A 53 -13.00 -7.76 1.62
N VAL A 54 -12.43 -6.72 1.03
CA VAL A 54 -12.89 -5.33 1.17
C VAL A 54 -14.25 -5.16 0.49
N ASP A 55 -15.28 -4.90 1.26
CA ASP A 55 -16.67 -4.68 0.82
C ASP A 55 -17.27 -3.37 1.32
N PHE A 56 -16.56 -2.68 2.22
CA PHE A 56 -16.87 -1.36 2.73
C PHE A 56 -15.67 -0.42 2.58
N VAL A 57 -15.85 0.69 1.88
CA VAL A 57 -14.86 1.77 1.74
C VAL A 57 -15.57 3.11 1.69
N ILE A 58 -14.90 4.15 2.17
CA ILE A 58 -15.38 5.53 2.15
C ILE A 58 -14.51 6.34 1.16
N GLU A 59 -14.92 7.57 0.82
CA GLU A 59 -14.23 8.44 -0.14
C GLU A 59 -12.70 8.49 0.04
N PRO A 60 -11.98 8.74 -1.06
CA PRO A 60 -10.56 8.98 -0.97
C PRO A 60 -10.25 10.29 -0.27
N PHE A 61 -9.34 10.23 0.71
CA PHE A 61 -8.80 11.43 1.36
C PHE A 61 -7.60 12.01 0.60
N GLU A 62 -6.99 11.24 -0.31
CA GLU A 62 -5.92 11.71 -1.20
C GLU A 62 -6.09 11.14 -2.62
N ILE A 63 -5.92 12.00 -3.62
CA ILE A 63 -5.83 11.63 -5.03
C ILE A 63 -4.51 12.18 -5.58
N THR A 64 -3.77 11.34 -6.29
CA THR A 64 -2.53 11.69 -6.97
C THR A 64 -2.78 11.72 -8.47
N SER A 65 -2.46 12.85 -9.10
CA SER A 65 -2.55 13.03 -10.55
C SER A 65 -1.16 13.19 -11.18
N ASN A 66 -1.03 12.78 -12.44
CA ASN A 66 0.19 13.00 -13.23
C ASN A 66 0.28 14.44 -13.77
N ASP A 67 1.38 14.78 -14.44
CA ASP A 67 1.61 16.12 -15.02
C ASP A 67 0.56 16.52 -16.09
N SER A 68 -0.17 15.54 -16.63
CA SER A 68 -1.28 15.78 -17.58
C SER A 68 -2.62 16.01 -16.88
N GLY A 69 -2.63 16.04 -15.54
CA GLY A 69 -3.84 16.18 -14.72
C GLY A 69 -4.71 14.91 -14.66
N GLN A 70 -4.19 13.75 -15.07
CA GLN A 70 -4.92 12.49 -14.97
C GLN A 70 -4.63 11.82 -13.64
N ASP A 71 -5.67 11.40 -12.94
CA ASP A 71 -5.55 10.68 -11.68
C ASP A 71 -4.94 9.29 -11.91
N VAL A 72 -3.87 8.99 -11.18
CA VAL A 72 -3.08 7.74 -11.31
C VAL A 72 -3.24 6.83 -10.10
N SER A 73 -3.49 7.39 -8.93
CA SER A 73 -3.77 6.64 -7.71
C SER A 73 -4.59 7.45 -6.72
N ALA A 74 -5.34 6.77 -5.86
CA ALA A 74 -6.09 7.38 -4.78
C ALA A 74 -5.98 6.54 -3.51
N ILE A 75 -6.05 7.18 -2.35
CA ILE A 75 -6.08 6.50 -1.06
C ILE A 75 -7.49 6.59 -0.51
N TYR A 76 -8.25 5.51 -0.66
CA TYR A 76 -9.60 5.37 -0.10
C TYR A 76 -9.54 5.12 1.39
N THR A 77 -10.60 5.49 2.09
CA THR A 77 -10.71 5.29 3.53
C THR A 77 -11.28 3.89 3.79
N PHE A 78 -10.55 3.06 4.54
CA PHE A 78 -10.93 1.71 4.93
C PHE A 78 -11.17 1.65 6.46
N PRO A 79 -12.43 1.54 6.90
CA PRO A 79 -12.76 1.51 8.32
C PRO A 79 -12.79 0.11 8.91
N ASP A 80 -12.48 0.04 10.20
CA ASP A 80 -12.69 -1.13 11.06
C ASP A 80 -14.11 -1.08 11.64
N LEU A 81 -15.03 -1.84 11.06
CA LEU A 81 -16.41 -1.96 11.55
C LEU A 81 -16.46 -2.89 12.75
N LYS A 82 -17.05 -2.41 13.85
CA LYS A 82 -17.28 -3.17 15.08
C LYS A 82 -18.76 -3.12 15.46
N VAL A 83 -19.16 -4.07 16.30
CA VAL A 83 -20.51 -4.15 16.87
C VAL A 83 -20.39 -3.93 18.37
N ASP A 84 -21.22 -3.03 18.92
CA ASP A 84 -21.28 -2.80 20.36
C ASP A 84 -22.14 -3.84 21.08
N SER A 85 -22.35 -3.68 22.39
CA SER A 85 -23.16 -4.62 23.18
C SER A 85 -24.65 -4.62 22.85
N ASP A 86 -25.12 -3.58 22.16
CA ASP A 86 -26.52 -3.35 21.79
C ASP A 86 -26.77 -3.68 20.31
N ASP A 87 -25.85 -4.42 19.68
CA ASP A 87 -25.84 -4.81 18.27
C ASP A 87 -25.78 -3.62 17.27
N ASN A 88 -25.33 -2.44 17.71
CA ASN A 88 -25.11 -1.30 16.81
C ASN A 88 -23.73 -1.38 16.16
N ILE A 89 -23.69 -1.16 14.86
CA ILE A 89 -22.45 -1.07 14.11
C ILE A 89 -21.85 0.32 14.27
N TYR A 90 -20.56 0.39 14.58
CA TYR A 90 -19.79 1.62 14.63
C TYR A 90 -18.41 1.43 13.98
N ILE A 91 -17.79 2.56 13.62
CA ILE A 91 -16.42 2.56 13.10
C ILE A 91 -15.46 2.75 14.28
N ALA A 92 -14.62 1.75 14.54
CA ALA A 92 -13.63 1.82 15.62
C ALA A 92 -12.34 2.51 15.17
N HIS A 93 -11.90 2.25 13.94
CA HIS A 93 -10.65 2.77 13.41
C HIS A 93 -10.76 3.07 11.91
N TYR A 94 -9.83 3.89 11.40
CA TYR A 94 -9.65 4.16 9.99
C TYR A 94 -8.21 3.87 9.56
N MET A 95 -8.04 3.30 8.36
CA MET A 95 -6.76 3.26 7.65
C MET A 95 -6.96 3.59 6.17
N GLY A 96 -5.86 3.79 5.44
CA GLY A 96 -5.94 4.02 3.99
C GLY A 96 -5.86 2.72 3.20
N ILE A 97 -6.45 2.69 2.00
CA ILE A 97 -6.19 1.68 0.98
C ILE A 97 -5.77 2.36 -0.33
N LEU A 98 -4.55 2.06 -0.79
CA LEU A 98 -4.00 2.62 -2.03
C LEU A 98 -4.55 1.85 -3.22
N VAL A 99 -5.23 2.57 -4.11
CA VAL A 99 -5.89 2.05 -5.30
C VAL A 99 -5.30 2.73 -6.53
N ASN A 100 -5.03 1.96 -7.58
CA ASN A 100 -4.54 2.49 -8.86
C ASN A 100 -5.72 2.89 -9.75
N SER A 101 -5.46 3.74 -10.74
CA SER A 101 -6.49 4.25 -11.67
C SER A 101 -7.33 3.18 -12.36
N GLU A 102 -6.77 1.99 -12.60
CA GLU A 102 -7.46 0.85 -13.21
C GLU A 102 -8.67 0.38 -12.37
N ASP A 103 -8.60 0.56 -11.05
CA ASP A 103 -9.59 0.08 -10.09
C ASP A 103 -10.52 1.18 -9.57
N PHE A 104 -10.35 2.44 -9.99
CA PHE A 104 -11.18 3.56 -9.51
C PHE A 104 -12.67 3.35 -9.73
N SER A 105 -13.06 2.84 -10.91
CA SER A 105 -14.47 2.57 -11.20
C SER A 105 -15.06 1.50 -10.28
N LYS A 106 -14.25 0.56 -9.80
CA LYS A 106 -14.67 -0.42 -8.80
C LYS A 106 -14.85 0.24 -7.44
N TYR A 107 -13.83 0.95 -6.97
CA TYR A 107 -13.86 1.56 -5.64
C TYR A 107 -14.90 2.67 -5.50
N ASN A 108 -15.11 3.50 -6.52
CA ASN A 108 -16.17 4.52 -6.48
C ASN A 108 -17.57 3.90 -6.33
N ARG A 109 -17.83 2.77 -7.02
CA ARG A 109 -19.10 2.04 -6.83
C ARG A 109 -19.21 1.41 -5.44
N MET A 110 -18.09 0.97 -4.87
CA MET A 110 -18.07 0.46 -3.51
C MET A 110 -18.31 1.58 -2.49
N VAL A 111 -17.82 2.80 -2.72
CA VAL A 111 -18.14 3.98 -1.89
C VAL A 111 -19.64 4.27 -1.93
N ASP A 112 -20.24 4.35 -3.11
CA ASP A 112 -21.69 4.57 -3.26
C ASP A 112 -22.50 3.50 -2.51
N ALA A 113 -22.14 2.22 -2.68
CA ALA A 113 -22.79 1.11 -2.00
C ALA A 113 -22.56 1.10 -0.48
N SER A 114 -21.39 1.57 -0.02
CA SER A 114 -21.06 1.69 1.41
C SER A 114 -21.96 2.73 2.07
N TRP A 115 -22.16 3.89 1.43
CA TRP A 115 -23.09 4.91 1.92
C TRP A 115 -24.55 4.46 1.86
N ASP A 116 -24.97 3.79 0.78
CA ASP A 116 -26.31 3.24 0.69
C ASP A 116 -26.58 2.23 1.80
N TRP A 117 -25.62 1.36 2.13
CA TRP A 117 -25.75 0.44 3.26
C TRP A 117 -25.76 1.17 4.60
N TRP A 118 -24.86 2.15 4.80
CA TRP A 118 -24.79 2.94 6.03
C TRP A 118 -26.10 3.69 6.32
N ASP A 119 -26.76 4.17 5.27
CA ASP A 119 -28.07 4.82 5.31
C ASP A 119 -29.27 3.84 5.39
N GLY A 120 -29.03 2.53 5.39
CA GLY A 120 -30.07 1.50 5.41
C GLY A 120 -30.86 1.38 4.09
N LYS A 121 -30.30 1.85 2.97
CA LYS A 121 -30.89 1.83 1.62
C LYS A 121 -30.37 0.71 0.73
N GLY A 122 -29.35 -0.05 1.18
CA GLY A 122 -28.70 -1.10 0.41
C GLY A 122 -28.16 -2.25 1.25
N GLU A 123 -27.61 -3.25 0.56
CA GLU A 123 -26.90 -4.38 1.18
C GLU A 123 -25.38 -4.16 1.07
N LEU A 124 -24.65 -4.52 2.14
CA LEU A 124 -23.19 -4.45 2.16
C LEU A 124 -22.59 -5.36 1.08
N GLY A 125 -21.58 -4.86 0.37
CA GLY A 125 -20.93 -5.61 -0.72
C GLY A 125 -21.78 -5.74 -2.00
N SER A 126 -22.90 -5.02 -2.13
CA SER A 126 -23.73 -5.04 -3.36
C SER A 126 -22.99 -4.56 -4.62
N ALA A 127 -21.95 -3.73 -4.48
CA ALA A 127 -21.03 -3.35 -5.57
C ALA A 127 -19.93 -4.39 -5.86
N GLY A 128 -19.95 -5.52 -5.14
CA GLY A 128 -18.94 -6.55 -5.13
C GLY A 128 -17.89 -6.34 -4.05
N THR A 129 -17.09 -7.39 -3.84
CA THR A 129 -16.00 -7.44 -2.86
C THR A 129 -14.66 -7.39 -3.57
N ASP A 130 -13.68 -6.78 -2.94
CA ASP A 130 -12.29 -6.73 -3.39
C ASP A 130 -11.40 -7.57 -2.48
N SER A 131 -11.04 -8.77 -2.96
CA SER A 131 -10.08 -9.60 -2.24
C SER A 131 -8.68 -8.94 -2.30
N PHE A 132 -8.29 -8.37 -1.18
CA PHE A 132 -7.06 -7.65 -0.99
C PHE A 132 -6.01 -8.57 -0.37
N ASP A 133 -4.82 -8.61 -0.99
CA ASP A 133 -3.61 -9.22 -0.43
C ASP A 133 -2.46 -8.25 -0.67
N GLY A 134 -1.84 -7.82 0.43
CA GLY A 134 -0.90 -6.73 0.38
C GLY A 134 -0.10 -6.58 1.66
N TYR A 135 0.43 -5.38 1.84
CA TYR A 135 1.19 -5.03 3.03
C TYR A 135 0.85 -3.62 3.51
N LEU A 136 1.10 -3.39 4.79
CA LEU A 136 0.93 -2.08 5.39
C LEU A 136 2.16 -1.21 5.16
N ARG A 137 1.96 0.01 4.68
CA ARG A 137 2.99 1.05 4.66
C ARG A 137 2.59 2.14 5.64
N LYS A 138 3.53 2.63 6.45
CA LYS A 138 3.28 3.79 7.32
C LYS A 138 2.89 5.01 6.48
N MET A 139 1.81 5.70 6.87
CA MET A 139 1.41 6.97 6.29
C MET A 139 2.54 7.99 6.46
N ASP A 140 2.78 8.79 5.42
CA ASP A 140 3.67 9.93 5.50
C ASP A 140 2.98 11.13 6.19
N LYS A 141 3.69 12.25 6.31
CA LYS A 141 3.16 13.44 7.00
C LYS A 141 1.95 14.03 6.27
N LYS A 142 1.97 14.04 4.94
CA LYS A 142 0.94 14.65 4.10
C LYS A 142 -0.32 13.80 4.10
N GLU A 143 -0.16 12.48 3.98
CA GLU A 143 -1.27 11.51 4.07
C GLU A 143 -1.98 11.61 5.42
N LYS A 144 -1.22 11.76 6.51
CA LYS A 144 -1.78 11.98 7.84
C LYS A 144 -2.55 13.29 7.95
N GLU A 145 -2.02 14.37 7.38
CA GLU A 145 -2.70 15.66 7.35
C GLU A 145 -4.02 15.57 6.55
N PHE A 146 -4.03 14.84 5.43
CA PHE A 146 -5.23 14.68 4.63
C PHE A 146 -6.32 13.84 5.28
N ILE A 147 -5.99 12.68 5.85
CA ILE A 147 -7.01 11.89 6.55
C ILE A 147 -7.53 12.64 7.79
N HIS A 148 -6.67 13.41 8.46
CA HIS A 148 -7.09 14.26 9.56
C HIS A 148 -8.05 15.37 9.08
N ASP A 149 -7.70 16.07 8.01
CA ASP A 149 -8.56 17.10 7.40
C ASP A 149 -9.87 16.54 6.86
N TYR A 150 -9.89 15.28 6.43
CA TYR A 150 -11.11 14.59 6.01
C TYR A 150 -12.02 14.29 7.22
N LEU A 151 -11.46 13.80 8.33
CA LEU A 151 -12.24 13.36 9.49
C LEU A 151 -12.71 14.49 10.42
N LYS A 152 -12.08 15.68 10.37
CA LYS A 152 -12.41 16.81 11.27
C LYS A 152 -13.84 17.34 11.17
N ASP A 153 -14.54 17.04 10.07
CA ASP A 153 -15.93 17.44 9.89
C ASP A 153 -16.90 16.57 10.71
N TRP A 154 -16.45 15.38 11.15
CA TRP A 154 -17.25 14.42 11.92
C TRP A 154 -16.73 14.15 13.33
N TYR A 155 -15.45 14.41 13.59
CA TYR A 155 -14.77 14.04 14.84
C TYR A 155 -13.92 15.19 15.40
N SER A 156 -13.72 15.18 16.72
CA SER A 156 -12.74 16.05 17.38
C SER A 156 -11.31 15.56 17.17
N GLU A 157 -10.32 16.46 17.31
CA GLU A 157 -8.89 16.14 17.17
C GLU A 157 -8.48 14.89 17.97
N SER A 158 -8.89 14.80 19.24
CA SER A 158 -8.55 13.67 20.11
C SER A 158 -9.17 12.36 19.64
N GLU A 159 -10.39 12.39 19.09
CA GLU A 159 -11.03 11.20 18.53
C GLU A 159 -10.29 10.75 17.27
N ILE A 160 -9.89 11.69 16.40
CA ILE A 160 -9.13 11.37 15.19
C ILE A 160 -7.80 10.71 15.53
N GLU A 161 -7.07 11.22 16.53
CA GLU A 161 -5.79 10.63 16.96
C GLU A 161 -5.96 9.18 17.47
N GLU A 162 -7.08 8.84 18.10
CA GLU A 162 -7.38 7.50 18.60
C GLU A 162 -7.87 6.56 17.48
N MET A 163 -8.66 7.08 16.54
CA MET A 163 -9.28 6.29 15.47
C MET A 163 -8.35 6.03 14.28
N VAL A 164 -7.43 6.95 13.98
CA VAL A 164 -6.57 6.81 12.78
C VAL A 164 -5.40 5.87 13.06
N VAL A 165 -5.46 4.71 12.41
CA VAL A 165 -4.34 3.78 12.32
C VAL A 165 -3.39 4.28 11.21
N PRO A 166 -2.12 4.60 11.51
CA PRO A 166 -1.25 5.39 10.63
C PRO A 166 -0.62 4.56 9.51
N TYR A 167 -1.42 3.74 8.83
CA TYR A 167 -0.99 2.82 7.78
C TYR A 167 -1.90 2.91 6.55
N VAL A 168 -1.31 2.62 5.40
CA VAL A 168 -2.00 2.44 4.12
C VAL A 168 -1.77 1.02 3.65
N MET A 169 -2.84 0.33 3.30
CA MET A 169 -2.83 -0.96 2.63
C MET A 169 -2.34 -0.77 1.19
N MET A 170 -1.26 -1.44 0.84
CA MET A 170 -0.70 -1.46 -0.52
C MET A 170 -0.73 -2.88 -1.08
N ARG A 171 -1.30 -3.06 -2.27
CA ARG A 171 -1.31 -4.38 -2.93
C ARG A 171 0.12 -4.88 -3.12
N ASN A 172 0.31 -6.17 -2.84
CA ASN A 172 1.59 -6.78 -3.12
C ASN A 172 1.77 -6.85 -4.64
N GLN A 173 2.98 -6.56 -5.12
CA GLN A 173 3.29 -6.89 -6.50
C GLN A 173 3.21 -8.41 -6.67
N THR A 174 2.88 -8.87 -7.87
CA THR A 174 2.84 -10.31 -8.13
C THR A 174 4.18 -10.94 -7.75
N MET A 175 4.16 -12.16 -7.22
CA MET A 175 5.39 -12.88 -6.88
C MET A 175 6.37 -12.91 -8.06
N LEU A 176 5.85 -13.05 -9.28
CA LEU A 176 6.63 -12.97 -10.51
C LEU A 176 7.33 -11.62 -10.68
N ALA A 177 6.64 -10.50 -10.49
CA ALA A 177 7.25 -9.17 -10.57
C ALA A 177 8.36 -8.99 -9.52
N ASN A 178 8.12 -9.42 -8.29
CA ASN A 178 9.12 -9.40 -7.22
C ASN A 178 10.35 -10.26 -7.56
N VAL A 179 10.16 -11.46 -8.12
CA VAL A 179 11.26 -12.33 -8.60
C VAL A 179 12.04 -11.65 -9.73
N LEU A 180 11.35 -11.08 -10.72
CA LEU A 180 11.99 -10.40 -11.85
C LEU A 180 12.81 -9.20 -11.41
N MET A 181 12.30 -8.38 -10.49
CA MET A 181 13.04 -7.28 -9.89
C MET A 181 14.27 -7.77 -9.13
N PHE A 182 14.13 -8.84 -8.34
CA PHE A 182 15.23 -9.41 -7.55
C PHE A 182 16.35 -9.95 -8.45
N VAL A 183 16.00 -10.86 -9.36
CA VAL A 183 16.95 -11.51 -10.28
C VAL A 183 17.56 -10.49 -11.23
N GLY A 184 16.75 -9.59 -11.79
CA GLY A 184 17.22 -8.50 -12.65
C GLY A 184 18.21 -7.59 -11.92
N GLY A 185 17.93 -7.24 -10.65
CA GLY A 185 18.84 -6.48 -9.81
C GLY A 185 20.17 -7.18 -9.56
N ILE A 186 20.16 -8.48 -9.28
CA ILE A 186 21.39 -9.30 -9.13
C ILE A 186 22.19 -9.28 -10.43
N VAL A 187 21.55 -9.54 -11.58
CA VAL A 187 22.22 -9.56 -12.89
C VAL A 187 22.87 -8.21 -13.20
N LEU A 188 22.16 -7.10 -13.00
CA LEU A 188 22.71 -5.76 -13.21
C LEU A 188 23.90 -5.46 -12.30
N THR A 189 23.83 -5.90 -11.04
CA THR A 189 24.92 -5.75 -10.08
C THR A 189 26.15 -6.55 -10.53
N LEU A 190 25.99 -7.79 -10.98
CA LEU A 190 27.08 -8.62 -11.49
C LEU A 190 27.71 -8.04 -12.76
N VAL A 191 26.90 -7.55 -13.70
CA VAL A 191 27.38 -6.86 -14.91
C VAL A 191 28.18 -5.62 -14.54
N GLY A 192 27.67 -4.79 -13.63
CA GLY A 192 28.39 -3.64 -13.09
C GLY A 192 29.73 -4.02 -12.46
N ALA A 193 29.75 -5.05 -11.61
CA ALA A 193 30.97 -5.53 -10.96
C ALA A 193 32.00 -6.03 -11.98
N LEU A 194 31.56 -6.79 -12.99
CA LEU A 194 32.42 -7.30 -14.07
C LEU A 194 33.04 -6.15 -14.89
N PHE A 195 32.25 -5.15 -15.28
CA PHE A 195 32.76 -3.97 -15.97
C PHE A 195 33.76 -3.17 -15.11
N GLY A 196 33.52 -3.07 -13.80
CA GLY A 196 34.45 -2.47 -12.86
C GLY A 196 35.77 -3.24 -12.82
N PHE A 197 35.72 -4.56 -12.65
CA PHE A 197 36.89 -5.43 -12.57
C PHE A 197 37.76 -5.37 -13.84
N LEU A 198 37.15 -5.48 -15.03
CA LEU A 198 37.85 -5.37 -16.31
C LEU A 198 38.53 -4.00 -16.49
N PHE A 199 37.92 -2.93 -15.98
CA PHE A 199 38.51 -1.60 -16.03
C PHE A 199 39.75 -1.46 -15.13
N PHE A 200 39.71 -2.02 -13.92
CA PHE A 200 40.86 -1.98 -13.00
C PHE A 200 42.05 -2.79 -13.52
N ILE A 201 41.82 -3.99 -14.10
CA ILE A 201 42.88 -4.79 -14.72
C ILE A 201 43.55 -4.02 -15.86
N LYS A 202 42.76 -3.38 -16.73
CA LYS A 202 43.30 -2.64 -17.88
C LYS A 202 44.07 -1.37 -17.48
N LYS A 203 43.81 -0.81 -16.30
CA LYS A 203 44.50 0.38 -15.79
C LYS A 203 45.74 0.06 -14.96
N GLY A 204 45.79 -1.10 -14.28
CA GLY A 204 46.94 -1.56 -13.50
C GLY A 204 48.01 -2.33 -14.30
N GLY A 205 47.73 -2.66 -15.56
CA GLY A 205 48.65 -3.35 -16.47
C GLY A 205 49.49 -2.43 -17.37
N ASN A 206 49.62 -1.14 -17.06
CA ASN A 206 50.52 -0.19 -17.72
C ASN A 206 51.58 0.31 -16.73
#